data_AF-A0A7X9YN45-F1
#
_entry.id   AF-A0A7X9YN45-F1
#
_cell.length_a   1.000
_cell.length_b   1.000
_cell.length_c   1.000
_cell.angle_alpha   90.00
_cell.angle_beta   90.00
_cell.angle_gamma   90.00
#
_symmetry.space_group_name_H-M   'P 1'
#
loop_
_entity.id
_entity.type
_entity.pdbx_description
1 polymer ?
#
loop_
_entity_poly.entity_id
_entity_poly.type
_entity_poly.pdbx_seq_one_letter_code
_entity_poly.pdbx_strand_id
1 'polypeptide(L)'
;MAATVVQGFRRYEFTSNVTNFLSTLATEMSTYPYEDVNWKVTYYPKDPYSQSKAYNNQAQTSSGPQGSLTLENLNESSLFFTLCLNYPYQYGSTSYAQGYQLRCGMNKPASGIEPYPDIALNVGEETNIPFHTSTKTATGVTLNIIYKWTIFPMKEAIFIFGEALNNIGYAYPFRLYLGKLSSYEKEDPAVEGGFVGIFSHAPIESNSEWANNNLYNVGRGVVRTSRNNKKYELYNFCTSAQATSPGSGNRYFISPWYVFQPKEGVRGEFQQMRSIVFKDANQYPDGAMIDLEGKRYHVFHVNDQQQPSNYKYWIDVSGQTRHIQPYFFDSNTLLGDGQRAILFELQTEVSK
;
A
#
# COMPACT_ATOMS: atom_id res chain seq x y z
N MET A 1 35.62 -11.74 14.65
CA MET A 1 34.54 -11.39 13.70
C MET A 1 33.39 -12.35 13.98
N ALA A 2 32.33 -11.87 14.63
CA ALA A 2 31.12 -12.68 14.80
C ALA A 2 30.33 -12.65 13.49
N ALA A 3 29.91 -13.81 13.00
CA ALA A 3 29.12 -13.92 11.79
C ALA A 3 27.69 -13.45 12.09
N THR A 4 27.30 -12.31 11.50
CA THR A 4 25.93 -11.84 11.50
C THR A 4 25.08 -12.78 10.65
N VAL A 5 24.24 -13.60 11.30
CA VAL A 5 23.22 -14.38 10.58
C VAL A 5 22.06 -13.43 10.32
N VAL A 6 21.88 -13.04 9.06
CA VAL A 6 20.68 -12.31 8.65
C VAL A 6 19.53 -13.32 8.69
N GLN A 7 18.57 -13.14 9.61
CA GLN A 7 17.31 -13.88 9.51
C GLN A 7 16.69 -13.53 8.14
N GLY A 8 16.47 -14.55 7.31
CA GLY A 8 16.22 -14.36 5.87
C GLY A 8 15.10 -13.37 5.61
N PHE A 9 15.42 -12.27 4.92
CA PHE A 9 14.44 -11.37 4.35
C PHE A 9 13.53 -12.18 3.44
N ARG A 10 12.23 -12.20 3.75
CA ARG A 10 11.27 -13.00 3.00
C ARG A 10 10.63 -12.15 1.90
N ARG A 11 10.52 -12.76 0.73
CA ARG A 11 9.83 -12.23 -0.44
C ARG A 11 8.95 -13.36 -0.96
N TYR A 12 7.64 -13.14 -0.99
CA TYR A 12 6.71 -14.07 -1.61
C TYR A 12 6.36 -13.57 -3.01
N GLU A 13 6.40 -14.46 -3.99
CA GLU A 13 6.04 -14.15 -5.37
C GLU A 13 5.04 -15.18 -5.88
N PHE A 14 3.94 -14.70 -6.44
CA PHE A 14 2.92 -15.55 -7.03
C PHE A 14 2.16 -14.79 -8.10
N THR A 15 1.42 -15.52 -8.94
CA THR A 15 0.53 -14.92 -9.94
C THR A 15 -0.90 -15.29 -9.60
N SER A 16 -1.80 -14.31 -9.58
CA SER A 16 -3.22 -14.59 -9.36
C SER A 16 -4.12 -13.59 -10.07
N ASN A 17 -5.35 -14.04 -10.34
CA ASN A 17 -6.47 -13.15 -10.57
C ASN A 17 -6.80 -12.34 -9.32
N VAL A 18 -7.37 -11.14 -9.48
CA VAL A 18 -7.82 -10.29 -8.36
C VAL A 18 -8.83 -11.02 -7.45
N THR A 19 -9.69 -11.87 -8.00
CA THR A 19 -10.69 -12.65 -7.24
C THR A 19 -10.07 -13.66 -6.28
N ASN A 20 -8.87 -14.16 -6.62
CA ASN A 20 -8.19 -15.19 -5.86
C ASN A 20 -6.98 -14.63 -5.10
N PHE A 21 -6.79 -13.31 -5.12
CA PHE A 21 -5.63 -12.67 -4.51
C PHE A 21 -5.53 -13.00 -3.02
N LEU A 22 -6.62 -12.84 -2.25
CA LEU A 22 -6.60 -13.07 -0.80
C LEU A 22 -6.37 -14.53 -0.43
N SER A 23 -7.02 -15.47 -1.12
CA SER A 23 -6.80 -16.90 -0.86
C SER A 23 -5.39 -17.35 -1.23
N THR A 24 -4.86 -16.85 -2.35
CA THR A 24 -3.49 -17.16 -2.78
C THR A 24 -2.47 -16.56 -1.82
N LEU A 25 -2.63 -15.28 -1.44
CA LEU A 25 -1.77 -14.61 -0.44
C LEU A 25 -1.70 -15.39 0.88
N ALA A 26 -2.85 -15.81 1.41
CA ALA A 26 -2.88 -16.62 2.63
C ALA A 26 -2.18 -17.96 2.46
N THR A 27 -2.34 -18.60 1.30
CA THR A 27 -1.68 -19.89 1.02
C THR A 27 -0.17 -19.70 0.97
N GLU A 28 0.32 -18.72 0.23
CA GLU A 28 1.76 -18.47 0.06
C GLU A 28 2.44 -18.06 1.37
N MET A 29 1.78 -17.23 2.20
CA MET A 29 2.33 -16.81 3.50
C MET A 29 2.19 -17.86 4.62
N SER A 30 1.39 -18.93 4.40
CA SER A 30 1.14 -19.98 5.42
C SER A 30 1.69 -21.36 5.04
N THR A 31 2.19 -21.57 3.82
CA THR A 31 2.64 -22.90 3.38
C THR A 31 4.15 -23.08 3.59
N TYR A 32 4.53 -24.23 4.15
CA TYR A 32 5.90 -24.65 4.42
C TYR A 32 6.80 -24.60 3.16
N PRO A 33 8.11 -24.26 3.26
CA PRO A 33 8.89 -23.96 4.48
C PRO A 33 8.74 -22.53 5.05
N TYR A 34 7.69 -21.79 4.69
CA TYR A 34 7.70 -20.33 4.80
C TYR A 34 6.59 -19.69 5.65
N GLU A 35 6.18 -20.27 6.79
CA GLU A 35 5.38 -19.49 7.77
C GLU A 35 6.17 -18.25 8.22
N ASP A 36 5.66 -17.06 7.96
CA ASP A 36 6.36 -15.81 8.29
C ASP A 36 6.59 -15.69 9.81
N VAL A 37 7.78 -15.27 10.22
CA VAL A 37 8.17 -15.20 11.64
C VAL A 37 7.54 -14.03 12.38
N ASN A 38 7.07 -13.01 11.66
CA ASN A 38 6.46 -11.82 12.22
C ASN A 38 4.95 -11.80 12.01
N TRP A 39 4.43 -12.48 10.98
CA TRP A 39 3.03 -12.34 10.57
C TRP A 39 2.29 -13.67 10.52
N LYS A 40 1.16 -13.72 11.20
CA LYS A 40 0.14 -14.74 11.02
C LYS A 40 -0.89 -14.26 10.01
N VAL A 41 -1.18 -15.11 9.04
CA VAL A 41 -2.20 -14.85 8.02
C VAL A 41 -3.37 -15.81 8.19
N THR A 42 -4.60 -15.30 8.20
CA THR A 42 -5.81 -16.14 8.28
C THR A 42 -6.78 -15.77 7.18
N TYR A 43 -7.23 -16.74 6.39
CA TYR A 43 -8.19 -16.54 5.31
C TYR A 43 -9.61 -16.96 5.71
N TYR A 44 -10.58 -16.15 5.33
CA TYR A 44 -12.00 -16.30 5.61
C TYR A 44 -12.76 -16.36 4.29
N PRO A 45 -13.03 -17.56 3.74
CA PRO A 45 -13.66 -17.72 2.43
C PRO A 45 -15.12 -17.27 2.36
N LYS A 46 -15.79 -17.14 3.51
CA LYS A 46 -17.23 -16.84 3.62
C LYS A 46 -17.51 -15.64 4.53
N ASP A 47 -16.66 -14.62 4.47
CA ASP A 47 -16.87 -13.43 5.29
C ASP A 47 -18.09 -12.61 4.79
N PRO A 48 -19.18 -12.46 5.57
CA PRO A 48 -20.32 -11.63 5.22
C PRO A 48 -19.95 -10.14 5.10
N TYR A 49 -18.87 -9.68 5.72
CA TYR A 49 -18.37 -8.30 5.61
C TYR A 49 -17.55 -8.04 4.35
N SER A 50 -17.15 -9.10 3.62
CA SER A 50 -16.66 -8.98 2.24
C SER A 50 -17.76 -8.58 1.25
N GLN A 51 -19.03 -8.72 1.65
CA GLN A 51 -20.17 -8.24 0.87
C GLN A 51 -20.33 -6.73 1.03
N SER A 52 -20.80 -6.09 -0.04
CA SER A 52 -21.18 -4.69 0.06
C SER A 52 -22.39 -4.53 0.97
N LYS A 53 -22.21 -3.96 2.17
CA LYS A 53 -23.30 -3.18 2.78
C LYS A 53 -23.52 -1.98 1.87
N ALA A 54 -24.68 -1.92 1.21
CA ALA A 54 -24.99 -0.85 0.28
C ALA A 54 -24.85 0.53 0.94
N TYR A 55 -24.59 1.54 0.10
CA TYR A 55 -24.50 2.97 0.43
C TYR A 55 -25.71 3.53 1.21
N ASN A 56 -26.85 2.85 1.10
CA ASN A 56 -28.03 3.04 1.91
C ASN A 56 -28.34 1.71 2.62
N ASN A 57 -29.02 1.71 3.76
CA ASN A 57 -29.36 0.51 4.55
C ASN A 57 -30.27 -0.53 3.82
N GLN A 58 -30.23 -0.64 2.49
CA GLN A 58 -30.95 -1.64 1.72
C GLN A 58 -30.07 -2.86 1.52
N ALA A 59 -30.54 -4.00 2.01
CA ALA A 59 -29.94 -5.31 1.77
C ALA A 59 -29.85 -5.55 0.26
N GLN A 60 -28.64 -5.50 -0.30
CA GLN A 60 -28.40 -5.95 -1.67
C GLN A 60 -28.53 -7.47 -1.75
N THR A 61 -29.16 -7.96 -2.81
CA THR A 61 -29.18 -9.37 -3.17
C THR A 61 -27.81 -9.82 -3.67
N SER A 62 -27.04 -10.41 -2.74
CA SER A 62 -26.09 -11.51 -2.97
C SER A 62 -25.12 -11.37 -4.15
N SER A 63 -24.04 -10.61 -4.00
CA SER A 63 -22.76 -11.07 -4.52
C SER A 63 -22.19 -12.08 -3.51
N GLY A 64 -21.75 -13.24 -3.98
CA GLY A 64 -21.13 -14.24 -3.09
C GLY A 64 -19.91 -13.63 -2.39
N PRO A 65 -19.64 -13.98 -1.12
CA PRO A 65 -18.48 -13.46 -0.39
C PRO A 65 -17.20 -13.69 -1.21
N GLN A 66 -16.45 -12.62 -1.46
CA GLN A 66 -15.18 -12.70 -2.23
C GLN A 66 -13.98 -13.00 -1.31
N GLY A 67 -14.27 -13.24 -0.02
CA GLY A 67 -13.33 -13.62 1.00
C GLY A 67 -12.65 -12.43 1.66
N SER A 68 -12.10 -12.70 2.83
CA SER A 68 -11.32 -11.75 3.62
C SER A 68 -10.08 -12.43 4.18
N LEU A 69 -9.12 -11.61 4.57
CA LEU A 69 -7.85 -12.05 5.10
C LEU A 69 -7.46 -11.15 6.27
N THR A 70 -6.93 -11.74 7.33
CA THR A 70 -6.28 -10.99 8.42
C THR A 70 -4.78 -11.17 8.39
N LEU A 71 -4.07 -10.10 8.72
CA LEU A 71 -2.63 -10.05 8.93
C LEU A 71 -2.42 -9.64 10.40
N GLU A 72 -1.95 -10.55 11.23
CA GLU A 72 -1.69 -10.30 12.65
C GLU A 72 -0.20 -10.38 12.92
N ASN A 73 0.38 -9.35 13.53
CA ASN A 73 1.77 -9.43 13.93
C ASN A 73 1.91 -10.29 15.19
N LEU A 74 2.81 -11.28 15.15
CA LEU A 74 3.06 -12.23 16.23
C LEU A 74 3.81 -11.58 17.40
N ASN A 75 4.58 -10.52 17.14
CA ASN A 75 5.43 -9.85 18.12
C ASN A 75 4.84 -8.53 18.63
N GLU A 76 3.81 -7.99 17.97
CA GLU A 76 3.14 -6.74 18.36
C GLU A 76 1.63 -6.85 18.15
N SER A 77 0.88 -7.20 19.20
CA SER A 77 -0.57 -7.46 19.12
C SER A 77 -1.41 -6.26 18.68
N SER A 78 -0.86 -5.05 18.75
CA SER A 78 -1.51 -3.84 18.25
C SER A 78 -1.43 -3.74 16.72
N LEU A 79 -0.56 -4.47 16.03
CA LEU A 79 -0.47 -4.50 14.57
C LEU A 79 -1.37 -5.61 14.01
N PHE A 80 -2.51 -5.18 13.50
CA PHE A 80 -3.53 -6.03 12.93
C PHE A 80 -4.12 -5.32 11.71
N PHE A 81 -4.29 -6.07 10.63
CA PHE A 81 -4.96 -5.59 9.43
C PHE A 81 -5.98 -6.59 8.92
N THR A 82 -7.10 -6.08 8.42
CA THR A 82 -8.08 -6.87 7.66
C THR A 82 -8.07 -6.39 6.22
N LEU A 83 -8.06 -7.32 5.27
CA LEU A 83 -8.24 -7.06 3.85
C LEU A 83 -9.48 -7.83 3.39
N CYS A 84 -10.51 -7.12 2.93
CA CYS A 84 -11.76 -7.70 2.43
C CYS A 84 -11.87 -7.39 0.95
N LEU A 85 -11.98 -8.42 0.11
CA LEU A 85 -12.23 -8.22 -1.30
C LEU A 85 -13.72 -7.93 -1.48
N ASN A 86 -14.04 -6.84 -2.16
CA ASN A 86 -15.40 -6.45 -2.46
C ASN A 86 -15.59 -6.22 -3.96
N TYR A 87 -16.80 -6.49 -4.42
CA TYR A 87 -17.27 -6.07 -5.73
C TYR A 87 -18.45 -5.10 -5.53
N PRO A 88 -18.24 -3.78 -5.73
CA PRO A 88 -19.31 -2.80 -5.60
C PRO A 88 -20.30 -2.97 -6.77
N TYR A 89 -21.57 -3.18 -6.44
CA TYR A 89 -22.65 -3.20 -7.43
C TYR A 89 -23.19 -1.79 -7.64
N GLN A 90 -23.26 -1.33 -8.89
CA GLN A 90 -23.72 0.01 -9.25
C GLN A 90 -25.25 0.07 -9.37
N TYR A 91 -25.84 1.13 -8.82
CA TYR A 91 -27.17 1.63 -9.19
C TYR A 91 -27.04 3.08 -9.64
N GLY A 92 -27.36 3.39 -10.89
CA GLY A 92 -27.40 4.78 -11.39
C GLY A 92 -26.05 5.37 -11.84
N SER A 93 -26.14 6.33 -12.75
CA SER A 93 -25.07 6.84 -13.64
C SER A 93 -24.07 7.83 -13.01
N THR A 94 -23.86 7.80 -11.69
CA THR A 94 -22.98 8.76 -11.01
C THR A 94 -21.83 8.05 -10.29
N SER A 95 -20.74 7.88 -11.05
CA SER A 95 -19.36 8.18 -10.67
C SER A 95 -18.82 7.68 -9.33
N TYR A 96 -18.57 6.37 -9.18
CA TYR A 96 -17.62 5.84 -8.18
C TYR A 96 -16.90 4.61 -8.75
N ALA A 97 -15.68 4.31 -8.27
CA ALA A 97 -14.84 3.22 -8.79
C ALA A 97 -15.62 1.93 -9.04
N GLN A 98 -15.65 1.49 -10.29
CA GLN A 98 -16.28 0.23 -10.68
C GLN A 98 -15.28 -0.92 -10.60
N GLY A 99 -15.75 -2.10 -10.22
CA GLY A 99 -14.96 -3.33 -10.23
C GLY A 99 -14.30 -3.68 -8.89
N TYR A 100 -13.42 -4.68 -8.89
CA TYR A 100 -12.89 -5.24 -7.65
C TYR A 100 -12.10 -4.21 -6.83
N GLN A 101 -12.41 -4.16 -5.53
CA GLN A 101 -11.80 -3.25 -4.58
C GLN A 101 -11.41 -3.97 -3.30
N LEU A 102 -10.34 -3.51 -2.67
CA LEU A 102 -9.93 -3.92 -1.34
C LEU A 102 -10.50 -2.94 -0.31
N ARG A 103 -11.35 -3.44 0.59
CA ARG A 103 -11.76 -2.72 1.80
C ARG A 103 -10.83 -3.14 2.92
N CYS A 104 -10.29 -2.18 3.64
CA CYS A 104 -9.26 -2.46 4.64
C CYS A 104 -9.78 -2.23 6.05
N GLY A 105 -9.09 -2.82 7.01
CA GLY A 105 -9.26 -2.53 8.41
C GLY A 105 -7.97 -2.57 9.23
N MET A 106 -7.99 -1.95 10.40
CA MET A 106 -6.84 -1.79 11.31
C MET A 106 -7.09 -2.24 12.74
N ASN A 107 -8.32 -2.59 13.14
CA ASN A 107 -8.61 -3.09 14.48
C ASN A 107 -8.93 -4.57 14.49
N LYS A 108 -8.36 -5.25 15.49
CA LYS A 108 -8.72 -6.62 15.79
C LYS A 108 -10.18 -6.67 16.27
N PRO A 109 -11.02 -7.55 15.72
CA PRO A 109 -12.37 -7.74 16.22
C PRO A 109 -12.35 -8.28 17.66
N ALA A 110 -13.44 -8.05 18.39
CA ALA A 110 -13.61 -8.70 19.69
C ALA A 110 -13.70 -10.23 19.53
N SER A 111 -13.38 -10.97 20.58
CA SER A 111 -13.45 -12.43 20.56
C SER A 111 -14.83 -12.92 20.10
N GLY A 112 -14.83 -13.85 19.14
CA GLY A 112 -16.05 -14.41 18.55
C GLY A 112 -16.72 -13.55 17.46
N ILE A 113 -16.15 -12.39 17.11
CA ILE A 113 -16.60 -11.58 15.98
C ILE A 113 -15.67 -11.82 14.79
N GLU A 114 -16.25 -12.03 13.61
CA GLU A 114 -15.48 -12.16 12.37
C GLU A 114 -14.77 -10.84 12.01
N PRO A 115 -13.60 -10.88 11.36
CA PRO A 115 -12.92 -9.67 10.91
C PRO A 115 -13.80 -8.83 9.99
N TYR A 116 -13.67 -7.51 10.08
CA TYR A 116 -14.44 -6.58 9.24
C TYR A 116 -13.57 -5.39 8.81
N PRO A 117 -13.90 -4.73 7.69
CA PRO A 117 -13.13 -3.59 7.17
C PRO A 117 -13.54 -2.30 7.91
N ASP A 118 -13.11 -2.18 9.16
CA ASP A 118 -13.48 -1.08 10.07
C ASP A 118 -13.19 0.32 9.49
N ILE A 119 -12.15 0.51 8.69
CA ILE A 119 -11.85 1.80 8.05
C ILE A 119 -12.98 2.22 7.12
N ALA A 120 -13.37 1.35 6.17
CA ALA A 120 -14.41 1.66 5.21
C ALA A 120 -15.78 1.89 5.87
N LEU A 121 -16.05 1.22 7.00
CA LEU A 121 -17.27 1.41 7.77
C LEU A 121 -17.30 2.73 8.55
N ASN A 122 -16.14 3.28 8.93
CA ASN A 122 -16.06 4.51 9.73
C ASN A 122 -15.80 5.77 8.89
N VAL A 123 -14.99 5.66 7.84
CA VAL A 123 -14.61 6.79 6.98
C VAL A 123 -15.53 6.85 5.77
N GLY A 124 -15.76 5.71 5.12
CA GLY A 124 -16.56 5.59 3.91
C GLY A 124 -15.84 4.87 2.77
N GLU A 125 -16.56 4.68 1.67
CA GLU A 125 -16.09 3.94 0.49
C GLU A 125 -14.93 4.62 -0.24
N GLU A 126 -14.69 5.91 0.03
CA GLU A 126 -13.54 6.61 -0.50
C GLU A 126 -12.24 5.92 -0.07
N THR A 127 -12.19 5.20 1.06
CA THR A 127 -10.99 4.49 1.50
C THR A 127 -10.74 3.16 0.80
N ASN A 128 -11.66 2.71 -0.05
CA ASN A 128 -11.51 1.47 -0.80
C ASN A 128 -10.38 1.59 -1.83
N ILE A 129 -9.60 0.53 -1.97
CA ILE A 129 -8.43 0.49 -2.87
C ILE A 129 -8.83 -0.28 -4.13
N PRO A 130 -9.00 0.39 -5.28
CA PRO A 130 -9.37 -0.28 -6.51
C PRO A 130 -8.22 -1.10 -7.10
N PHE A 131 -8.52 -2.26 -7.67
CA PHE A 131 -7.56 -3.04 -8.47
C PHE A 131 -7.47 -2.54 -9.92
N HIS A 132 -8.40 -1.69 -10.37
CA HIS A 132 -8.34 -1.08 -11.68
C HIS A 132 -9.11 0.23 -11.74
N THR A 133 -8.77 1.05 -12.72
CA THR A 133 -9.56 2.23 -13.02
C THR A 133 -10.81 1.84 -13.80
N SER A 134 -11.97 2.39 -13.44
CA SER A 134 -13.18 2.24 -14.25
C SER A 134 -13.05 2.95 -15.60
N THR A 135 -13.80 2.49 -16.60
CA THR A 135 -14.02 3.21 -17.85
C THR A 135 -15.36 3.92 -17.79
N LYS A 136 -15.43 5.15 -18.33
CA LYS A 136 -16.67 5.97 -18.44
C LYS A 136 -17.79 5.32 -19.28
N THR A 137 -17.58 4.10 -19.79
CA THR A 137 -18.56 3.38 -20.60
C THR A 137 -19.68 2.83 -19.72
N ALA A 138 -20.94 3.16 -20.03
CA ALA A 138 -22.14 2.72 -19.32
C ALA A 138 -22.29 1.19 -19.18
N THR A 139 -21.50 0.42 -19.93
CA THR A 139 -21.26 -1.00 -19.71
C THR A 139 -20.05 -1.15 -18.78
N GLY A 140 -20.31 -1.28 -17.48
CA GLY A 140 -19.27 -1.50 -16.48
C GLY A 140 -18.44 -2.73 -16.84
N VAL A 141 -17.18 -2.53 -17.20
CA VAL A 141 -16.30 -3.64 -17.57
C VAL A 141 -15.69 -4.18 -16.29
N THR A 142 -16.22 -5.28 -15.79
CA THR A 142 -15.55 -6.10 -14.78
C THR A 142 -14.31 -6.71 -15.42
N LEU A 143 -13.13 -6.17 -15.10
CA LEU A 143 -11.87 -6.72 -15.59
C LEU A 143 -11.31 -7.68 -14.53
N ASN A 144 -11.32 -8.97 -14.84
CA ASN A 144 -10.56 -9.93 -14.03
C ASN A 144 -9.08 -9.83 -14.41
N ILE A 145 -8.36 -9.00 -13.67
CA ILE A 145 -6.95 -8.71 -13.94
C ILE A 145 -6.08 -9.77 -13.29
N ILE A 146 -5.08 -10.21 -14.04
CA ILE A 146 -4.02 -11.07 -13.55
C ILE A 146 -2.87 -10.17 -13.14
N TYR A 147 -2.42 -10.34 -11.91
CA TYR A 147 -1.24 -9.66 -11.37
C TYR A 147 -0.15 -10.69 -11.04
N LYS A 148 1.09 -10.33 -11.35
CA LYS A 148 2.27 -10.88 -10.67
C LYS A 148 2.43 -10.12 -9.36
N TRP A 149 2.29 -10.81 -8.25
CA TRP A 149 2.39 -10.26 -6.90
C TRP A 149 3.79 -10.45 -6.34
N THR A 150 4.25 -9.46 -5.58
CA THR A 150 5.46 -9.53 -4.76
C THR A 150 5.13 -8.96 -3.38
N ILE A 151 5.32 -9.76 -2.34
CA ILE A 151 4.99 -9.42 -0.96
C ILE A 151 6.28 -9.36 -0.15
N PHE A 152 6.47 -8.25 0.55
CA PHE A 152 7.59 -8.00 1.45
C PHE A 152 7.07 -7.83 2.89
N PRO A 153 6.95 -8.91 3.66
CA PRO A 153 6.73 -8.82 5.10
C PRO A 153 8.01 -8.37 5.79
N MET A 154 7.96 -7.18 6.35
CA MET A 154 8.96 -6.64 7.25
C MET A 154 8.54 -6.93 8.70
N LYS A 155 9.37 -6.53 9.67
CA LYS A 155 9.10 -6.75 11.10
C LYS A 155 7.78 -6.12 11.56
N GLU A 156 7.56 -4.85 11.21
CA GLU A 156 6.43 -4.03 11.69
C GLU A 156 5.56 -3.49 10.54
N ALA A 157 5.81 -3.96 9.32
CA ALA A 157 5.07 -3.57 8.13
C ALA A 157 5.01 -4.70 7.09
N ILE A 158 4.08 -4.60 6.15
CA ILE A 158 3.99 -5.42 4.94
C ILE A 158 3.86 -4.45 3.76
N PHE A 159 4.67 -4.66 2.73
CA PHE A 159 4.48 -4.02 1.43
C PHE A 159 4.01 -5.03 0.39
N ILE A 160 2.94 -4.69 -0.31
CA ILE A 160 2.32 -5.52 -1.35
C ILE A 160 2.48 -4.77 -2.68
N PHE A 161 3.12 -5.43 -3.63
CA PHE A 161 3.29 -4.95 -4.99
C PHE A 161 2.62 -5.90 -5.97
N GLY A 162 1.93 -5.34 -6.97
CA GLY A 162 1.33 -6.11 -8.06
C GLY A 162 1.66 -5.48 -9.41
N GLU A 163 2.20 -6.29 -10.32
CA GLU A 163 2.39 -5.93 -11.74
C GLU A 163 1.31 -6.57 -12.59
N ALA A 164 0.52 -5.76 -13.29
CA ALA A 164 -0.54 -6.27 -14.16
C ALA A 164 0.06 -7.02 -15.36
N LEU A 165 -0.43 -8.22 -15.63
CA LEU A 165 -0.03 -9.04 -16.79
C LEU A 165 -1.01 -8.92 -17.96
N ASN A 166 -2.23 -8.45 -17.71
CA ASN A 166 -3.26 -8.22 -18.73
C ASN A 166 -4.00 -6.89 -18.49
N ASN A 167 -4.83 -6.48 -19.46
CA ASN A 167 -5.57 -5.22 -19.41
C ASN A 167 -4.69 -3.98 -19.16
N ILE A 168 -3.48 -4.03 -19.74
CA ILE A 168 -2.48 -2.96 -19.68
C ILE A 168 -3.10 -1.69 -20.25
N GLY A 169 -3.26 -0.66 -19.41
CA GLY A 169 -3.97 0.59 -19.74
C GLY A 169 -5.18 0.88 -18.83
N TYR A 170 -5.79 -0.16 -18.25
CA TYR A 170 -6.84 -0.07 -17.23
C TYR A 170 -6.36 -0.56 -15.87
N ALA A 171 -5.50 -1.57 -15.87
CA ALA A 171 -4.80 -2.07 -14.70
C ALA A 171 -3.58 -1.21 -14.39
N TYR A 172 -3.42 -0.86 -13.11
CA TYR A 172 -2.28 -0.11 -12.60
C TYR A 172 -1.39 -0.98 -11.72
N PRO A 173 -0.08 -0.66 -11.58
CA PRO A 173 0.72 -1.29 -10.54
C PRO A 173 0.04 -1.11 -9.19
N PHE A 174 -0.29 -2.22 -8.54
CA PHE A 174 -0.88 -2.20 -7.21
C PHE A 174 0.24 -2.00 -6.21
N ARG A 175 0.09 -1.03 -5.30
CA ARG A 175 1.09 -0.71 -4.28
C ARG A 175 0.36 -0.42 -2.99
N LEU A 176 0.64 -1.20 -1.95
CA LEU A 176 -0.01 -1.08 -0.66
C LEU A 176 1.00 -1.29 0.46
N TYR A 177 1.16 -0.27 1.28
CA TYR A 177 1.87 -0.34 2.54
C TYR A 177 0.87 -0.52 3.69
N LEU A 178 1.13 -1.49 4.56
CA LEU A 178 0.37 -1.76 5.79
C LEU A 178 1.37 -1.85 6.92
N GLY A 179 1.34 -0.96 7.91
CA GLY A 179 2.32 -1.08 8.99
C GLY A 179 2.38 0.08 9.95
N LYS A 180 3.31 -0.05 10.89
CA LYS A 180 3.71 1.02 11.80
C LYS A 180 4.40 2.14 11.02
N LEU A 181 4.34 3.34 11.56
CA LEU A 181 4.95 4.53 10.99
C LEU A 181 5.94 5.09 12.01
N SER A 182 7.07 5.59 11.52
CA SER A 182 8.03 6.28 12.38
C SER A 182 7.54 7.71 12.61
N SER A 183 7.17 8.04 13.84
CA SER A 183 6.77 9.40 14.24
C SER A 183 7.99 10.29 14.44
N TYR A 184 7.89 11.57 14.06
CA TYR A 184 8.88 12.59 14.44
C TYR A 184 8.63 13.15 15.85
N GLU A 185 7.47 12.86 16.42
CA GLU A 185 7.06 13.32 17.75
C GLU A 185 7.37 12.25 18.81
N LYS A 186 8.66 11.94 18.97
CA LYS A 186 9.15 10.89 19.88
C LYS A 186 8.91 11.19 21.38
N GLU A 187 8.47 12.40 21.69
CA GLU A 187 8.29 12.88 23.06
C GLU A 187 6.91 12.56 23.65
N ASP A 188 5.93 12.15 22.83
CA ASP A 188 4.59 11.75 23.27
C ASP A 188 4.30 10.27 22.94
N PRO A 189 4.54 9.35 23.89
CA PRO A 189 4.30 7.91 23.70
C PRO A 189 2.84 7.55 23.39
N ALA A 190 1.87 8.37 23.82
CA ALA A 190 0.46 8.12 23.55
C ALA A 190 0.12 8.39 22.07
N VAL A 191 0.80 9.36 21.47
CA VAL A 191 0.68 9.70 20.04
C VAL A 191 1.55 8.78 19.16
N GLU A 192 2.70 8.33 19.67
CA GLU A 192 3.64 7.44 18.97
C GLU A 192 3.10 6.00 18.86
N GLY A 193 2.62 5.40 19.96
CA GLY A 193 2.19 4.00 20.00
C GLY A 193 0.98 3.66 19.12
N GLY A 194 0.23 4.68 18.67
CA GLY A 194 -0.92 4.55 17.78
C GLY A 194 -0.66 4.88 16.31
N PHE A 195 0.59 5.21 15.93
CA PHE A 195 0.91 5.66 14.58
C PHE A 195 1.13 4.48 13.63
N VAL A 196 0.00 3.90 13.21
CA VAL A 196 -0.10 2.76 12.29
C VAL A 196 -0.97 3.21 11.12
N GLY A 197 -0.69 2.77 9.90
CA GLY A 197 -1.52 3.14 8.76
C GLY A 197 -1.50 2.17 7.59
N ILE A 198 -2.44 2.45 6.69
CA ILE A 198 -2.63 1.76 5.41
C ILE A 198 -2.52 2.81 4.31
N PHE A 199 -1.55 2.66 3.42
CA PHE A 199 -1.28 3.63 2.36
C PHE A 199 -1.26 2.94 1.01
N SER A 200 -2.17 3.34 0.14
CA SER A 200 -2.29 2.78 -1.20
C SER A 200 -1.89 3.82 -2.25
N HIS A 201 -1.25 3.34 -3.31
CA HIS A 201 -1.06 4.14 -4.52
C HIS A 201 -1.87 3.53 -5.67
N ALA A 202 -3.20 3.69 -5.59
CA ALA A 202 -4.14 3.20 -6.60
C ALA A 202 -5.06 4.35 -7.09
N PRO A 203 -5.03 4.70 -8.39
CA PRO A 203 -5.97 5.68 -8.95
C PRO A 203 -7.38 5.10 -9.03
N ILE A 204 -8.39 5.97 -9.00
CA ILE A 204 -9.79 5.55 -8.85
C ILE A 204 -10.54 5.43 -10.20
N GLU A 205 -10.29 6.32 -11.18
CA GLU A 205 -10.81 6.17 -12.56
C GLU A 205 -9.89 6.84 -13.59
N SER A 206 -10.05 6.44 -14.86
CA SER A 206 -9.57 7.15 -16.03
C SER A 206 -10.46 8.31 -16.45
N ASN A 207 -9.96 9.54 -16.43
CA ASN A 207 -10.66 10.68 -17.05
C ASN A 207 -9.76 11.34 -18.10
N SER A 208 -10.33 11.68 -19.27
CA SER A 208 -9.65 12.41 -20.33
C SER A 208 -9.61 13.93 -20.11
N GLU A 209 -10.32 14.45 -19.11
CA GLU A 209 -10.47 15.90 -18.91
C GLU A 209 -9.35 16.51 -18.04
N TRP A 210 -8.83 17.64 -18.54
CA TRP A 210 -7.64 18.33 -18.05
C TRP A 210 -8.04 19.44 -17.07
N ALA A 211 -7.48 19.44 -15.86
CA ALA A 211 -7.41 20.65 -15.04
C ALA A 211 -6.13 20.65 -14.19
N ASN A 212 -5.11 21.36 -14.67
CA ASN A 212 -3.80 21.62 -14.06
C ASN A 212 -2.72 20.54 -14.17
N ASN A 213 -1.64 20.90 -14.85
CA ASN A 213 -0.44 20.09 -15.07
C ASN A 213 0.58 20.20 -13.92
N ASN A 214 0.10 20.47 -12.70
CA ASN A 214 0.98 20.57 -11.54
C ASN A 214 1.23 19.16 -11.03
N LEU A 215 2.51 18.76 -10.95
CA LEU A 215 2.93 17.53 -10.27
C LEU A 215 2.29 17.52 -8.87
N TYR A 216 1.45 16.53 -8.60
CA TYR A 216 0.78 16.42 -7.32
C TYR A 216 1.01 15.02 -6.75
N ASN A 217 1.96 14.97 -5.82
CA ASN A 217 2.38 13.76 -5.13
C ASN A 217 1.50 13.60 -3.90
N VAL A 218 0.31 13.04 -4.05
CA VAL A 218 -0.39 12.52 -2.88
C VAL A 218 -0.92 11.13 -3.19
N GLY A 219 -0.27 10.13 -2.61
CA GLY A 219 -0.99 8.91 -2.33
C GLY A 219 -1.87 9.15 -1.09
N ARG A 220 -3.00 8.47 -1.02
CA ARG A 220 -3.94 8.58 0.10
C ARG A 220 -3.86 7.32 0.94
N GLY A 221 -3.71 7.51 2.23
CA GLY A 221 -3.81 6.46 3.23
C GLY A 221 -4.65 6.88 4.42
N VAL A 222 -4.79 5.94 5.34
CA VAL A 222 -5.52 6.13 6.59
C VAL A 222 -4.58 5.76 7.72
N VAL A 223 -4.50 6.62 8.73
CA VAL A 223 -3.82 6.31 9.98
C VAL A 223 -4.84 5.91 11.04
N ARG A 224 -4.49 4.96 11.89
CA ARG A 224 -5.39 4.47 12.95
C ARG A 224 -5.82 5.61 13.87
N THR A 225 -4.87 6.44 14.29
CA THR A 225 -5.09 7.57 15.19
C THR A 225 -4.26 8.77 14.72
N SER A 226 -4.90 9.92 14.52
CA SER A 226 -4.24 11.20 14.16
C SER A 226 -3.52 11.84 15.35
N ARG A 227 -2.75 12.91 15.14
CA ARG A 227 -2.12 13.67 16.25
C ARG A 227 -3.15 14.19 17.26
N ASN A 228 -4.35 14.51 16.79
CA ASN A 228 -5.46 15.01 17.61
C ASN A 228 -6.34 13.89 18.19
N ASN A 229 -5.83 12.65 18.26
CA ASN A 229 -6.56 11.47 18.75
C ASN A 229 -7.82 11.09 17.96
N LYS A 230 -7.97 11.62 16.74
CA LYS A 230 -9.08 11.22 15.85
C LYS A 230 -8.77 9.87 15.21
N LYS A 231 -9.72 8.93 15.30
CA LYS A 231 -9.59 7.61 14.66
C LYS A 231 -9.79 7.69 13.15
N TYR A 232 -9.03 6.88 12.41
CA TYR A 232 -9.10 6.73 10.96
C TYR A 232 -9.02 8.04 10.17
N GLU A 233 -8.04 8.88 10.51
CA GLU A 233 -7.83 10.13 9.77
C GLU A 233 -7.11 9.84 8.45
N LEU A 234 -7.52 10.55 7.39
CA LEU A 234 -6.88 10.48 6.08
C LEU A 234 -5.56 11.23 6.10
N TYR A 235 -4.51 10.59 5.60
CA TYR A 235 -3.18 11.18 5.43
C TYR A 235 -2.72 11.04 3.99
N ASN A 236 -1.93 12.01 3.56
CA ASN A 236 -1.17 11.91 2.34
C ASN A 236 0.15 11.20 2.62
N PHE A 237 0.71 10.61 1.57
CA PHE A 237 2.13 10.28 1.55
C PHE A 237 2.78 10.76 0.26
N CYS A 238 4.02 11.19 0.39
CA CYS A 238 4.91 11.53 -0.72
C CYS A 238 6.34 11.16 -0.35
N THR A 239 7.17 10.94 -1.36
CA THR A 239 8.62 10.99 -1.17
C THR A 239 9.07 12.46 -1.19
N SER A 240 10.27 12.76 -0.68
CA SER A 240 10.97 14.00 -1.02
C SER A 240 12.36 13.66 -1.53
N ALA A 241 12.53 13.55 -2.85
CA ALA A 241 13.80 13.43 -3.53
C ALA A 241 14.75 14.60 -3.24
N GLN A 242 14.27 15.64 -2.53
CA GLN A 242 15.09 16.77 -2.10
C GLN A 242 15.82 16.54 -0.77
N ALA A 243 15.69 15.37 -0.12
CA ALA A 243 16.49 15.02 1.05
C ALA A 243 17.95 14.65 0.68
N THR A 244 18.73 15.69 0.35
CA THR A 244 20.13 15.97 0.73
C THR A 244 21.01 14.86 1.36
N SER A 245 21.26 13.77 0.65
CA SER A 245 22.52 13.02 0.83
C SER A 245 22.97 12.41 -0.50
N PRO A 246 23.89 13.07 -1.24
CA PRO A 246 24.62 12.35 -2.27
C PRO A 246 25.43 11.26 -1.55
N GLY A 247 25.05 10.01 -1.74
CA GLY A 247 25.93 8.89 -1.37
C GLY A 247 27.33 9.11 -1.96
N SER A 248 28.37 8.55 -1.34
CA SER A 248 29.78 8.78 -1.69
C SER A 248 30.00 8.85 -3.21
N GLY A 249 30.31 10.05 -3.71
CA GLY A 249 30.53 10.32 -5.14
C GLY A 249 29.27 10.59 -6.01
N ASN A 250 28.15 11.05 -5.43
CA ASN A 250 26.89 11.34 -6.14
C ASN A 250 26.29 10.09 -6.85
N ARG A 251 26.42 8.90 -6.24
CA ARG A 251 25.96 7.64 -6.84
C ARG A 251 24.48 7.35 -6.66
N TYR A 252 23.87 7.85 -5.59
CA TYR A 252 22.46 7.66 -5.31
C TYR A 252 21.90 8.77 -4.42
N PHE A 253 20.57 8.93 -4.45
CA PHE A 253 19.80 9.73 -3.50
C PHE A 253 18.75 8.87 -2.82
N ILE A 254 18.60 8.98 -1.51
CA ILE A 254 17.64 8.22 -0.71
C ILE A 254 16.63 9.19 -0.13
N SER A 255 15.36 8.78 -0.09
CA SER A 255 14.31 9.60 0.48
C SER A 255 13.35 8.78 1.32
N PRO A 256 12.89 9.31 2.46
CA PRO A 256 11.80 8.69 3.20
C PRO A 256 10.47 8.94 2.48
N TRP A 257 9.49 8.12 2.84
CA TRP A 257 8.08 8.29 2.48
C TRP A 257 7.41 9.10 3.57
N TYR A 258 7.38 10.43 3.43
CA TYR A 258 6.76 11.33 4.39
C TYR A 258 5.25 11.12 4.42
N VAL A 259 4.71 11.06 5.64
CA VAL A 259 3.30 10.93 5.96
C VAL A 259 2.83 12.22 6.60
N PHE A 260 1.83 12.86 5.99
CA PHE A 260 1.40 14.19 6.39
C PHE A 260 -0.10 14.41 6.21
N GLN A 261 -0.65 15.33 7.00
CA GLN A 261 -2.02 15.81 6.87
C GLN A 261 -1.95 17.36 6.84
N PRO A 262 -2.57 18.08 5.90
CA PRO A 262 -2.38 19.52 5.72
C PRO A 262 -2.58 20.41 6.97
N LYS A 263 -3.50 20.01 7.87
CA LYS A 263 -3.78 20.66 9.15
C LYS A 263 -2.80 20.26 10.26
N GLU A 264 -2.13 19.11 10.14
CA GLU A 264 -1.16 18.62 11.13
C GLU A 264 0.31 18.80 10.67
N GLY A 265 0.55 19.06 9.38
CA GLY A 265 1.88 19.03 8.78
C GLY A 265 2.40 17.60 8.59
N VAL A 266 3.72 17.48 8.39
CA VAL A 266 4.42 16.19 8.34
C VAL A 266 4.50 15.62 9.74
N ARG A 267 4.02 14.39 9.93
CA ARG A 267 4.02 13.70 11.23
C ARG A 267 5.11 12.64 11.33
N GLY A 268 5.48 12.05 10.21
CA GLY A 268 6.49 11.00 10.21
C GLY A 268 6.65 10.37 8.84
N GLU A 269 7.00 9.09 8.82
CA GLU A 269 7.36 8.37 7.60
C GLU A 269 7.05 6.88 7.67
N PHE A 270 7.06 6.20 6.52
CA PHE A 270 6.99 4.73 6.51
C PHE A 270 8.18 4.13 7.25
N GLN A 271 7.89 3.14 8.08
CA GLN A 271 8.89 2.39 8.81
C GLN A 271 9.50 1.32 7.90
N GLN A 272 10.80 1.07 8.03
CA GLN A 272 11.54 0.03 7.30
C GLN A 272 11.51 0.14 5.76
N MET A 273 10.98 1.23 5.20
CA MET A 273 10.88 1.44 3.75
C MET A 273 11.39 2.83 3.35
N ARG A 274 12.20 2.89 2.29
CA ARG A 274 12.71 4.14 1.69
C ARG A 274 12.61 4.07 0.17
N SER A 275 12.65 5.20 -0.50
CA SER A 275 12.95 5.26 -1.94
C SER A 275 14.43 5.55 -2.15
N ILE A 276 14.95 5.10 -3.28
CA ILE A 276 16.30 5.42 -3.76
C ILE A 276 16.26 5.68 -5.26
N VAL A 277 17.11 6.59 -5.72
CA VAL A 277 17.46 6.78 -7.13
C VAL A 277 18.93 6.42 -7.28
N PHE A 278 19.24 5.38 -8.04
CA PHE A 278 20.62 5.04 -8.41
C PHE A 278 21.02 5.77 -9.67
N LYS A 279 22.26 6.28 -9.74
CA LYS A 279 22.85 6.81 -10.98
C LYS A 279 23.14 5.70 -12.00
N ASP A 280 23.51 4.51 -11.53
CA ASP A 280 23.77 3.32 -12.34
C ASP A 280 23.15 2.10 -11.66
N ALA A 281 22.02 1.64 -12.17
CA ALA A 281 21.25 0.54 -11.61
C ALA A 281 21.96 -0.82 -11.73
N ASN A 282 22.90 -0.96 -12.66
CA ASN A 282 23.62 -2.22 -12.84
C ASN A 282 24.50 -2.58 -11.64
N GLN A 283 24.88 -1.58 -10.84
CA GLN A 283 25.67 -1.79 -9.61
C GLN A 283 24.85 -2.41 -8.48
N TYR A 284 23.53 -2.20 -8.51
CA TYR A 284 22.61 -2.66 -7.48
C TYR A 284 21.38 -3.24 -8.16
N PRO A 285 21.44 -4.46 -8.73
CA PRO A 285 20.28 -5.08 -9.37
C PRO A 285 19.18 -5.43 -8.36
N ASP A 286 18.02 -5.82 -8.87
CA ASP A 286 16.95 -6.40 -8.06
C ASP A 286 17.45 -7.53 -7.15
N GLY A 287 17.12 -7.45 -5.86
CA GLY A 287 17.57 -8.42 -4.88
C GLY A 287 18.93 -8.14 -4.25
N ALA A 288 19.66 -7.13 -4.75
CA ALA A 288 20.92 -6.71 -4.15
C ALA A 288 20.73 -6.21 -2.72
N MET A 289 21.81 -6.33 -1.93
CA MET A 289 21.89 -5.78 -0.58
C MET A 289 22.81 -4.56 -0.58
N ILE A 290 22.38 -3.48 0.07
CA ILE A 290 23.17 -2.27 0.24
C ILE A 290 23.25 -1.88 1.71
N ASP A 291 24.45 -1.60 2.19
CA ASP A 291 24.70 -1.11 3.55
C ASP A 291 24.78 0.42 3.51
N LEU A 292 23.89 1.08 4.26
CA LEU A 292 23.71 2.53 4.29
C LEU A 292 23.51 2.97 5.74
N GLU A 293 24.31 3.93 6.21
CA GLU A 293 24.16 4.55 7.54
C GLU A 293 24.07 3.53 8.70
N GLY A 294 24.82 2.43 8.62
CA GLY A 294 24.83 1.37 9.63
C GLY A 294 23.63 0.41 9.58
N LYS A 295 22.79 0.53 8.55
CA LYS A 295 21.65 -0.35 8.26
C LYS A 295 21.87 -1.09 6.95
N ARG A 296 21.26 -2.27 6.82
CA ARG A 296 21.28 -3.06 5.59
C ARG A 296 19.91 -3.02 4.92
N TYR A 297 19.88 -2.84 3.61
CA TYR A 297 18.66 -2.74 2.83
C TYR A 297 18.64 -3.75 1.68
N HIS A 298 17.47 -4.33 1.42
CA HIS A 298 17.17 -5.06 0.20
C HIS A 298 16.67 -4.09 -0.88
N VAL A 299 17.22 -4.21 -2.09
CA VAL A 299 16.87 -3.36 -3.24
C VAL A 299 15.77 -4.00 -4.08
N PHE A 300 14.72 -3.25 -4.35
CA PHE A 300 13.61 -3.65 -5.21
C PHE A 300 13.26 -2.54 -6.21
N HIS A 301 13.64 -2.72 -7.47
CA HIS A 301 13.25 -1.87 -8.58
C HIS A 301 11.77 -2.10 -8.84
N VAL A 302 11.09 -1.00 -9.08
CA VAL A 302 9.70 -1.02 -9.52
C VAL A 302 9.64 -0.35 -10.87
N ASN A 303 8.77 -0.87 -11.73
CA ASN A 303 8.36 -0.14 -12.91
C ASN A 303 7.75 1.18 -12.46
N ASP A 304 8.42 2.28 -12.81
CA ASP A 304 8.08 3.63 -12.36
C ASP A 304 6.62 3.94 -12.74
N GLN A 305 6.27 3.64 -13.99
CA GLN A 305 4.91 3.58 -14.52
C GLN A 305 4.88 2.75 -15.82
N GLN A 306 3.96 1.79 -15.95
CA GLN A 306 3.27 1.61 -17.24
C GLN A 306 2.24 2.75 -17.32
N GLN A 307 2.61 3.85 -17.97
CA GLN A 307 1.76 5.03 -18.08
C GLN A 307 0.55 4.71 -18.96
N PRO A 308 -0.71 4.92 -18.52
CA PRO A 308 -1.76 5.24 -19.46
C PRO A 308 -1.62 6.71 -19.84
N SER A 309 -1.86 7.00 -21.12
CA SER A 309 -1.81 8.34 -21.73
C SER A 309 -2.81 9.37 -21.17
N ASN A 310 -3.62 9.00 -20.16
CA ASN A 310 -4.79 9.76 -19.72
C ASN A 310 -4.70 10.05 -18.21
N TYR A 311 -5.12 11.26 -17.82
CA TYR A 311 -5.25 11.69 -16.42
C TYR A 311 -6.12 10.74 -15.61
N LYS A 312 -5.85 10.63 -14.31
CA LYS A 312 -6.68 9.86 -13.39
C LYS A 312 -7.26 10.77 -12.33
N TYR A 313 -8.43 10.40 -11.81
CA TYR A 313 -8.91 11.07 -10.61
C TYR A 313 -8.42 10.39 -9.34
N TRP A 314 -8.11 11.23 -8.37
CA TRP A 314 -7.73 10.92 -7.02
C TRP A 314 -8.65 11.66 -6.07
N ILE A 315 -8.93 11.08 -4.92
CA ILE A 315 -9.59 11.80 -3.83
C ILE A 315 -8.47 12.18 -2.87
N ASP A 316 -8.31 13.47 -2.60
CA ASP A 316 -7.34 13.93 -1.61
C ASP A 316 -7.87 13.76 -0.18
N VAL A 317 -7.02 14.02 0.82
CA VAL A 317 -7.38 13.95 2.25
C VAL A 317 -8.52 14.88 2.67
N SER A 318 -8.90 15.87 1.85
CA SER A 318 -10.05 16.74 2.10
C SER A 318 -11.35 16.21 1.47
N GLY A 319 -11.30 15.02 0.84
CA GLY A 319 -12.42 14.43 0.12
C GLY A 319 -12.64 15.06 -1.27
N GLN A 320 -11.76 15.96 -1.71
CA GLN A 320 -11.89 16.63 -3.00
C GLN A 320 -11.31 15.77 -4.12
N THR A 321 -12.00 15.77 -5.26
CA THR A 321 -11.53 15.07 -6.46
C THR A 321 -10.44 15.90 -7.15
N ARG A 322 -9.33 15.25 -7.50
CA ARG A 322 -8.17 15.82 -8.19
C ARG A 322 -7.92 15.04 -9.47
N HIS A 323 -7.90 15.72 -10.61
CA HIS A 323 -7.56 15.14 -11.91
C HIS A 323 -6.07 15.37 -12.20
N ILE A 324 -5.24 14.38 -11.90
CA ILE A 324 -3.78 14.51 -11.90
C ILE A 324 -3.11 13.23 -12.37
N GLN A 325 -1.85 13.32 -12.77
CA GLN A 325 -0.99 12.15 -12.96
C GLN A 325 -0.35 11.79 -11.61
N PRO A 326 -0.59 10.59 -11.08
CA PRO A 326 -0.03 10.18 -9.81
C PRO A 326 1.39 9.67 -9.98
N TYR A 327 2.31 10.29 -9.26
CA TYR A 327 3.67 9.79 -9.15
C TYR A 327 3.82 9.07 -7.82
N PHE A 328 4.31 7.84 -7.89
CA PHE A 328 4.67 7.12 -6.69
C PHE A 328 5.94 7.73 -6.10
N PHE A 329 6.94 8.00 -6.94
CA PHE A 329 8.13 8.76 -6.54
C PHE A 329 7.93 10.25 -6.84
N ASP A 330 8.30 11.10 -5.90
CA ASP A 330 7.91 12.50 -5.86
C ASP A 330 8.64 13.42 -6.85
N SER A 331 9.74 12.96 -7.41
CA SER A 331 10.56 13.74 -8.34
C SER A 331 10.71 12.98 -9.64
N ASN A 332 10.51 13.68 -10.75
CA ASN A 332 10.87 13.22 -12.09
C ASN A 332 12.38 13.23 -12.32
N THR A 333 13.15 13.91 -11.47
CA THR A 333 14.61 14.03 -11.60
C THR A 333 15.26 12.68 -11.31
N LEU A 334 15.79 12.05 -12.36
CA LEU A 334 16.70 10.94 -12.27
C LEU A 334 18.14 11.46 -12.15
N LEU A 335 19.02 10.65 -11.58
CA LEU A 335 20.46 10.89 -11.61
C LEU A 335 21.03 10.53 -12.98
N GLY A 336 20.88 11.41 -13.99
CA GLY A 336 21.20 11.05 -15.38
C GLY A 336 20.24 9.99 -15.91
N ASP A 337 20.76 8.89 -16.46
CA ASP A 337 19.97 7.70 -16.90
C ASP A 337 19.65 6.74 -15.74
N GLY A 338 19.59 7.27 -14.51
CA GLY A 338 19.40 6.49 -13.29
C GLY A 338 18.06 5.75 -13.18
N GLN A 339 17.96 4.82 -12.23
CA GLN A 339 16.74 4.03 -11.98
C GLN A 339 16.25 4.17 -10.54
N ARG A 340 14.94 4.19 -10.36
CA ARG A 340 14.29 4.24 -9.03
C ARG A 340 14.12 2.83 -8.46
N ALA A 341 14.31 2.71 -7.15
CA ALA A 341 14.01 1.49 -6.40
C ALA A 341 13.41 1.83 -5.03
N ILE A 342 12.82 0.81 -4.42
CA ILE A 342 12.39 0.78 -3.04
C ILE A 342 13.47 0.03 -2.25
N LEU A 343 13.82 0.57 -1.09
CA LEU A 343 14.70 -0.08 -0.13
C LEU A 343 13.88 -0.61 1.03
N PHE A 344 14.09 -1.88 1.38
CA PHE A 344 13.50 -2.51 2.56
C PHE A 344 14.58 -2.78 3.60
N GLU A 345 14.42 -2.20 4.80
CA GLU A 345 15.37 -2.34 5.90
C GLU A 345 15.35 -3.76 6.46
N LEU A 346 16.52 -4.38 6.53
CA LEU A 346 16.72 -5.70 7.12
C LEU A 346 17.04 -5.58 8.60
N GLN A 347 16.56 -6.54 9.39
CA GLN A 347 16.97 -6.64 10.79
C GLN A 347 18.46 -7.01 10.86
N THR A 348 19.24 -6.19 11.56
CA THR A 348 20.60 -6.51 11.95
C THR A 348 20.56 -7.24 13.30
N GLU A 349 20.85 -8.54 13.32
CA GLU A 349 21.15 -9.20 14.59
C GLU A 349 22.57 -8.81 15.01
N VAL A 350 22.69 -8.11 16.15
CA VAL A 350 23.96 -8.10 16.88
C VAL A 350 24.01 -9.41 17.64
N SER A 351 24.82 -10.37 17.17
CA SER A 351 25.12 -11.59 17.93
C SER A 351 25.60 -11.18 19.32
N LYS A 352 24.89 -11.60 20.36
CA LYS A 352 25.36 -11.45 21.75
C LYS A 352 26.58 -12.32 22.01
#